data_AF-A0A494W635-F1
#
_entry.id   AF-A0A494W635-F1
#
_cell.length_a   1.000
_cell.length_b   1.000
_cell.length_c   1.000
_cell.angle_alpha   90.00
_cell.angle_beta   90.00
_cell.angle_gamma   90.00
#
_symmetry.space_group_name_H-M   'P 1'
#
loop_
_entity.id
_entity.type
_entity.pdbx_description
1 polymer ?
#
loop_
_entity_poly.entity_id
_entity_poly.type
_entity_poly.pdbx_seq_one_letter_code
_entity_poly.pdbx_strand_id
1 'polypeptide(L)'
;MADLAKAFSGLNNETHSVIEDLLNLIWCSGEWTDEHQDMLEAWRKARGEAAMSNWSWWIGDVDDDLYAYDFTSETAALDAGDRRFSAEGRFRIAEARCWNDNVEDGADEVRFAAIRNARVVEVRTDGC
;
A
#
# COMPACT_ATOMS: atom_id res chain seq x y z
N MET A 1 -26.41 0.32 -8.73
CA MET A 1 -25.63 1.23 -7.88
C MET A 1 -25.19 2.41 -8.72
N ALA A 2 -25.35 3.64 -8.24
CA ALA A 2 -24.81 4.82 -8.93
C ALA A 2 -23.29 4.65 -9.08
N ASP A 3 -22.70 5.20 -10.15
CA ASP A 3 -21.25 5.19 -10.34
C ASP A 3 -20.61 6.12 -9.30
N LEU A 4 -20.33 5.59 -8.11
CA LEU A 4 -19.80 6.33 -6.97
C LEU A 4 -18.46 7.01 -7.32
N ALA A 5 -17.65 6.40 -8.17
CA ALA A 5 -16.39 7.02 -8.62
C ALA A 5 -16.64 8.32 -9.41
N LYS A 6 -17.73 8.38 -10.18
CA LYS A 6 -18.15 9.62 -10.86
C LYS A 6 -18.61 10.70 -9.89
N ALA A 7 -19.15 10.33 -8.72
CA ALA A 7 -19.58 11.28 -7.69
C ALA A 7 -18.41 12.04 -7.05
N PHE A 8 -17.21 11.44 -7.06
CA PHE A 8 -16.01 12.00 -6.46
C PHE A 8 -15.04 12.61 -7.49
N SER A 9 -15.35 12.50 -8.78
CA SER A 9 -14.48 13.01 -9.86
C SER A 9 -14.47 14.54 -9.91
N GLY A 10 -13.28 15.14 -9.97
CA GLY A 10 -13.11 16.59 -10.12
C GLY A 10 -13.34 17.39 -8.82
N LEU A 11 -13.43 16.71 -7.68
CA LEU A 11 -13.42 17.35 -6.38
C LEU A 11 -12.06 18.01 -6.11
N ASN A 12 -12.07 19.10 -5.35
CA ASN A 12 -10.84 19.75 -4.91
C ASN A 12 -10.24 19.00 -3.69
N ASN A 13 -9.00 19.34 -3.35
CA ASN A 13 -8.28 18.69 -2.25
C ASN A 13 -8.98 18.86 -0.89
N GLU A 14 -9.62 20.01 -0.63
CA GLU A 14 -10.35 20.27 0.61
C GLU A 14 -11.54 19.33 0.76
N THR A 15 -12.33 19.12 -0.30
CA THR A 15 -13.46 18.19 -0.28
C THR A 15 -12.99 16.75 -0.09
N HIS A 16 -11.85 16.37 -0.67
CA HIS A 16 -11.27 15.06 -0.41
C HIS A 16 -10.89 14.87 1.07
N SER A 17 -10.29 15.88 1.71
CA SER A 17 -9.97 15.84 3.15
C SER A 17 -11.20 15.65 4.02
N VAL A 18 -12.30 16.35 3.73
CA VAL A 18 -13.55 16.23 4.51
C VAL A 18 -14.16 14.83 4.37
N ILE A 19 -14.10 14.22 3.18
CA ILE A 19 -14.58 12.85 2.98
C ILE A 19 -13.74 11.85 3.78
N GLU A 20 -12.43 12.06 3.82
CA GLU A 20 -11.49 11.25 4.62
C GLU A 20 -11.82 11.34 6.12
N ASP A 21 -12.01 12.55 6.64
CA ASP A 21 -12.39 12.77 8.05
C ASP A 21 -13.71 12.09 8.41
N LEU A 22 -14.70 12.16 7.52
CA LEU A 22 -16.01 11.52 7.72
C LEU A 22 -15.90 9.99 7.72
N LEU A 23 -15.14 9.41 6.78
CA LEU A 23 -14.89 7.97 6.74
C LEU A 23 -14.15 7.50 7.99
N ASN A 24 -13.16 8.28 8.46
CA ASN A 24 -12.41 7.95 9.66
C ASN A 24 -13.29 8.04 10.92
N LEU A 25 -14.19 9.02 11.00
CA LEU A 25 -15.15 9.13 12.10
C LEU A 25 -16.08 7.90 12.17
N ILE A 26 -16.57 7.42 11.03
CA ILE A 26 -17.43 6.22 10.94
C ILE A 26 -16.66 4.96 11.33
N TRP A 27 -15.40 4.85 10.93
CA TRP A 27 -14.53 3.77 11.37
C TRP A 27 -14.37 3.77 12.88
N CYS A 28 -14.01 4.92 13.46
CA CYS A 28 -13.82 5.09 14.90
C CYS A 28 -15.09 4.92 15.72
N SER A 29 -16.29 5.15 15.15
CA SER A 29 -17.56 4.90 15.83
C SER A 29 -17.94 3.43 15.90
N GLY A 30 -17.25 2.56 15.14
CA GLY A 30 -17.58 1.14 15.02
C GLY A 30 -18.80 0.87 14.13
N GLU A 31 -19.27 1.87 13.40
CA GLU A 31 -20.42 1.77 12.49
C GLU A 31 -20.01 1.42 11.05
N TRP A 32 -18.80 0.89 10.86
CA TRP A 32 -18.28 0.51 9.56
C TRP A 32 -19.12 -0.61 8.92
N THR A 33 -19.43 -0.46 7.63
CA THR A 33 -20.21 -1.42 6.84
C THR A 33 -19.59 -1.62 5.46
N ASP A 34 -20.07 -2.62 4.72
CA ASP A 34 -19.65 -2.86 3.34
C ASP A 34 -19.91 -1.66 2.43
N GLU A 35 -20.99 -0.89 2.66
CA GLU A 35 -21.27 0.34 1.91
C GLU A 35 -20.21 1.43 2.14
N HIS A 36 -19.66 1.52 3.36
CA HIS A 36 -18.57 2.44 3.67
C HIS A 36 -17.25 1.99 3.02
N GLN A 37 -17.01 0.67 2.96
CA GLN A 37 -15.88 0.10 2.23
C GLN A 37 -15.97 0.41 0.72
N ASP A 38 -17.13 0.19 0.10
CA ASP A 38 -17.37 0.53 -1.31
C ASP A 38 -17.20 2.04 -1.57
N MET A 39 -17.64 2.89 -0.63
CA MET A 39 -17.48 4.34 -0.71
C MET A 39 -16.00 4.75 -0.62
N LEU A 40 -15.24 4.16 0.30
CA LEU A 40 -13.79 4.38 0.45
C LEU A 40 -13.05 4.01 -0.85
N GLU A 41 -13.36 2.86 -1.45
CA GLU A 41 -12.75 2.41 -2.70
C GLU A 41 -13.09 3.34 -3.88
N ALA A 42 -14.35 3.74 -4.00
CA ALA A 42 -14.80 4.67 -5.03
C ALA A 42 -14.15 6.05 -4.89
N TRP A 43 -14.03 6.57 -3.66
CA TRP A 43 -13.38 7.84 -3.37
C TRP A 43 -11.88 7.78 -3.66
N ARG A 44 -11.18 6.72 -3.24
CA ARG A 44 -9.78 6.45 -3.55
C ARG A 44 -9.53 6.41 -5.05
N LYS A 45 -10.38 5.69 -5.79
CA LYS A 45 -10.31 5.62 -7.26
C LYS A 45 -10.46 6.99 -7.93
N ALA A 46 -11.32 7.85 -7.40
CA ALA A 46 -11.59 9.16 -7.98
C ALA A 46 -10.52 10.22 -7.67
N ARG A 47 -9.78 10.11 -6.54
CA ARG A 47 -8.63 10.99 -6.24
C ARG A 47 -7.52 10.88 -7.29
N GLY A 48 -7.46 9.76 -8.02
CA GLY A 48 -6.46 9.53 -9.07
C GLY A 48 -5.03 9.37 -8.52
N GLU A 49 -4.05 9.37 -9.42
CA GLU A 49 -2.65 9.05 -9.06
C GLU A 49 -2.02 10.00 -8.04
N ALA A 50 -2.54 11.22 -7.89
CA ALA A 50 -2.00 12.22 -6.96
C ALA A 50 -2.25 11.90 -5.47
N ALA A 51 -3.19 11.00 -5.17
CA ALA A 51 -3.41 10.52 -3.80
C ALA A 51 -2.60 9.28 -3.43
N MET A 52 -1.82 8.75 -4.39
CA MET A 52 -0.91 7.67 -4.15
C MET A 52 0.50 8.21 -3.88
N SER A 53 1.28 7.47 -3.10
CA SER A 53 2.69 7.73 -2.92
C SER A 53 3.44 7.54 -4.24
N ASN A 54 4.72 7.93 -4.25
CA ASN A 54 5.62 7.46 -5.30
C ASN A 54 5.74 5.93 -5.25
N TRP A 55 6.15 5.34 -6.38
CA TRP A 55 6.50 3.92 -6.40
C TRP A 55 7.74 3.71 -5.53
N SER A 56 7.64 2.76 -4.60
CA SER A 56 8.74 2.29 -3.78
C SER A 56 8.85 0.78 -3.90
N TRP A 57 10.04 0.25 -3.64
CA TRP A 57 10.30 -1.18 -3.64
C TRP A 57 10.11 -1.74 -2.24
N TRP A 58 9.45 -2.88 -2.14
CA TRP A 58 9.11 -3.49 -0.87
C TRP A 58 9.61 -4.92 -0.80
N ILE A 59 10.06 -5.34 0.38
CA ILE A 59 10.39 -6.75 0.67
C ILE A 59 9.48 -7.30 1.76
N GLY A 60 9.20 -8.60 1.68
CA GLY A 60 8.38 -9.32 2.63
C GLY A 60 8.79 -10.78 2.75
N ASP A 61 8.28 -11.44 3.78
CA ASP A 61 8.43 -12.88 3.92
C ASP A 61 7.66 -13.60 2.79
N VAL A 62 8.07 -14.81 2.44
CA VAL A 62 7.34 -15.66 1.49
C VAL A 62 6.12 -16.33 2.12
N ASP A 63 6.14 -16.51 3.43
CA ASP A 63 5.10 -17.17 4.22
C ASP A 63 4.14 -16.15 4.86
N ASP A 64 4.46 -14.86 4.76
CA ASP A 64 3.59 -13.74 5.15
C ASP A 64 3.08 -12.99 3.90
N ASP A 65 1.84 -12.54 3.95
CA ASP A 65 1.25 -11.69 2.92
C ASP A 65 1.57 -10.20 3.15
N LEU A 66 2.37 -9.91 4.16
CA LEU A 66 2.82 -8.58 4.53
C LEU A 66 4.19 -8.23 3.92
N TYR A 67 4.29 -6.99 3.44
CA TYR A 67 5.52 -6.35 3.02
C TYR A 67 5.92 -5.33 4.07
N ALA A 68 7.15 -5.44 4.58
CA ALA A 68 7.52 -4.78 5.83
C ALA A 68 8.42 -3.55 5.66
N TYR A 69 9.09 -3.37 4.52
CA TYR A 69 10.10 -2.33 4.36
C TYR A 69 10.07 -1.74 2.97
N ASP A 70 10.11 -0.41 2.86
CA ASP A 70 10.17 0.32 1.61
C ASP A 70 11.59 0.82 1.29
N PHE A 71 11.92 0.81 0.01
CA PHE A 71 13.23 1.19 -0.52
C PHE A 71 13.05 2.05 -1.77
N THR A 72 13.99 2.96 -1.98
CA THR A 72 13.99 3.88 -3.12
C THR A 72 14.36 3.20 -4.45
N SER A 73 14.87 1.97 -4.43
CA SER A 73 15.27 1.22 -5.64
C SER A 73 15.20 -0.29 -5.46
N GLU A 74 15.05 -1.01 -6.57
CA GLU A 74 15.04 -2.46 -6.62
C GLU A 74 16.34 -3.07 -6.08
N THR A 75 17.48 -2.50 -6.46
CA THR A 75 18.80 -2.98 -5.99
C THR A 75 18.92 -2.86 -4.47
N ALA A 76 18.50 -1.73 -3.88
CA ALA A 76 18.54 -1.56 -2.43
C ALA A 76 17.60 -2.56 -1.71
N ALA A 77 16.42 -2.82 -2.28
CA ALA A 77 15.51 -3.82 -1.76
C ALA A 77 16.08 -5.25 -1.86
N LEU A 78 16.72 -5.60 -2.98
CA LEU A 78 17.39 -6.89 -3.16
C LEU A 78 18.53 -7.08 -2.15
N ASP A 79 19.42 -6.09 -2.00
CA ASP A 79 20.54 -6.14 -1.06
C ASP A 79 20.06 -6.25 0.40
N ALA A 80 18.95 -5.61 0.74
CA ALA A 80 18.34 -5.72 2.06
C ALA A 80 17.66 -7.08 2.27
N GLY A 81 16.96 -7.57 1.25
CA GLY A 81 16.32 -8.89 1.25
C GLY A 81 17.32 -10.02 1.44
N ASP A 82 18.44 -10.00 0.69
CA ASP A 82 19.53 -10.96 0.79
C ASP A 82 20.08 -11.05 2.22
N ARG A 83 20.26 -9.91 2.90
CA ARG A 83 20.75 -9.88 4.29
C ARG A 83 19.71 -10.38 5.28
N ARG A 84 18.47 -9.90 5.15
CA ARG A 84 17.42 -10.10 6.15
C ARG A 84 16.84 -11.51 6.12
N PHE A 85 16.67 -12.08 4.93
CA PHE A 85 16.04 -13.39 4.73
C PHE A 85 17.09 -14.49 4.45
N SER A 86 18.34 -14.26 4.87
CA SER A 86 19.46 -15.16 4.61
C SER A 86 19.28 -16.55 5.23
N ALA A 87 18.55 -16.67 6.34
CA ALA A 87 18.28 -17.96 6.98
C ALA A 87 17.17 -18.75 6.26
N GLU A 88 16.20 -18.03 5.71
CA GLU A 88 15.02 -18.54 4.99
C GLU A 88 15.36 -18.90 3.53
N GLY A 89 16.40 -18.26 2.97
CA GLY A 89 16.92 -18.54 1.63
C GLY A 89 16.12 -17.92 0.49
N ARG A 90 14.98 -17.28 0.77
CA ARG A 90 14.12 -16.63 -0.23
C ARG A 90 13.25 -15.55 0.41
N PHE A 91 12.83 -14.56 -0.39
CA PHE A 91 11.96 -13.46 0.06
C PHE A 91 11.05 -12.98 -1.07
N ARG A 92 9.94 -12.29 -0.73
CA ARG A 92 9.10 -11.58 -1.71
C ARG A 92 9.65 -10.19 -1.94
N ILE A 93 9.59 -9.73 -3.18
CA ILE A 93 9.84 -8.34 -3.56
C ILE A 93 8.69 -7.84 -4.44
N ALA A 94 8.31 -6.58 -4.30
CA ALA A 94 7.37 -5.93 -5.19
C ALA A 94 7.68 -4.43 -5.29
N GLU A 95 7.19 -3.80 -6.36
CA GLU A 95 7.14 -2.35 -6.44
C GLU A 95 5.70 -1.93 -6.18
N ALA A 96 5.46 -1.09 -5.18
CA ALA A 96 4.12 -0.72 -4.76
C ALA A 96 4.00 0.78 -4.49
N ARG A 97 2.77 1.28 -4.60
CA ARG A 97 2.36 2.59 -4.10
C ARG A 97 1.36 2.40 -2.97
N CYS A 98 1.45 3.23 -1.97
CA CYS A 98 0.49 3.31 -0.87
C CYS A 98 -0.47 4.48 -1.14
N TRP A 99 -1.58 4.51 -0.44
CA TRP A 99 -2.33 5.76 -0.35
C TRP A 99 -1.59 6.70 0.61
N ASN A 100 -1.54 8.00 0.29
CA ASN A 100 -0.84 8.98 1.14
C ASN A 100 -1.50 9.12 2.53
N ASP A 101 -2.74 8.68 2.68
CA ASP A 101 -3.50 8.63 3.94
C ASP A 101 -3.25 7.34 4.75
N ASN A 102 -2.52 6.39 4.18
CA ASN A 102 -2.32 5.05 4.74
C ASN A 102 -0.93 4.85 5.33
N VAL A 103 -0.17 5.95 5.47
CA VAL A 103 1.12 5.98 6.16
C VAL A 103 0.92 6.78 7.45
N GLU A 104 0.39 6.13 8.48
CA GLU A 104 0.67 6.59 9.83
C GLU A 104 2.14 6.23 10.14
N ASP A 105 2.92 7.19 10.64
CA ASP A 105 4.30 6.96 11.05
C ASP A 105 4.36 5.78 12.03
N GLY A 106 4.93 4.65 11.59
CA GLY A 106 5.08 3.44 12.40
C GLY A 106 3.95 2.42 12.31
N ALA A 107 3.09 2.48 11.29
CA ALA A 107 2.10 1.42 11.04
C ALA A 107 2.78 0.07 10.77
N ASP A 108 2.39 -0.96 11.53
CA ASP A 108 2.87 -2.35 11.36
C ASP A 108 2.39 -2.98 10.04
N GLU A 109 1.32 -2.43 9.45
CA GLU A 109 0.73 -2.91 8.20
C GLU A 109 0.42 -1.74 7.26
N VAL A 110 0.98 -1.77 6.05
CA VAL A 110 0.69 -0.79 5.00
C VAL A 110 -0.10 -1.46 3.88
N ARG A 111 -1.32 -0.97 3.61
CA ARG A 111 -2.11 -1.46 2.47
C ARG A 111 -1.68 -0.75 1.18
N PHE A 112 -1.30 -1.54 0.18
CA PHE A 112 -0.94 -1.02 -1.13
C PHE A 112 -2.16 -0.57 -1.93
N ALA A 113 -2.05 0.62 -2.51
CA ALA A 113 -2.98 1.16 -3.51
C ALA A 113 -2.80 0.48 -4.86
N ALA A 114 -1.55 0.15 -5.21
CA ALA A 114 -1.19 -0.54 -6.44
C ALA A 114 0.11 -1.33 -6.25
N ILE A 115 0.21 -2.49 -6.91
CA ILE A 115 1.37 -3.37 -6.88
C ILE A 115 1.77 -3.72 -8.32
N ARG A 116 3.07 -3.76 -8.60
CA ARG A 116 3.66 -4.27 -9.84
C ARG A 116 4.99 -4.98 -9.55
N ASN A 117 5.52 -5.68 -10.55
CA ASN A 117 6.83 -6.36 -10.48
C ASN A 117 6.98 -7.35 -9.29
N ALA A 118 5.85 -7.83 -8.75
CA ALA A 118 5.82 -8.72 -7.60
C ALA A 118 6.35 -10.12 -7.96
N ARG A 119 7.31 -10.62 -7.17
CA ARG A 119 7.94 -11.93 -7.37
C ARG A 119 8.63 -12.43 -6.10
N VAL A 120 8.92 -13.72 -6.08
CA VAL A 120 9.82 -14.33 -5.09
C VAL A 120 11.25 -14.31 -5.64
N VAL A 121 12.22 -14.03 -4.78
CA VAL A 121 13.66 -13.99 -5.09
C VAL A 121 14.37 -14.96 -4.16
N GLU A 122 15.23 -15.80 -4.72
CA GLU A 122 16.16 -16.65 -3.97
C GLU A 122 17.33 -15.79 -3.46
N VAL A 123 17.70 -15.94 -2.19
CA VAL A 123 18.83 -15.23 -1.61
C VAL A 123 20.10 -15.65 -2.33
N ARG A 124 20.92 -14.66 -2.67
CA ARG A 124 22.23 -14.91 -3.25
C ARG A 124 23.13 -15.55 -2.19
N THR A 125 23.21 -16.86 -2.19
CA THR A 125 24.31 -17.56 -1.55
C THR A 125 25.54 -17.29 -2.40
N ASP A 126 26.28 -16.24 -2.08
CA ASP A 126 27.62 -16.08 -2.62
C ASP A 126 28.39 -17.35 -2.26
N GLY A 127 28.66 -18.16 -3.30
CA GLY A 127 29.43 -19.38 -3.18
C GLY A 127 30.79 -19.01 -2.61
N CYS A 128 31.00 -19.37 -1.35
CA CYS A 128 32.31 -19.37 -0.72
C CYS A 128 33.19 -20.45 -1.36
#